data_AF-A0A2V1HMV4-F1
#
_entry.id   AF-A0A2V1HMV4-F1
#
_cell.length_a   1.000
_cell.length_b   1.000
_cell.length_c   1.000
_cell.angle_alpha   90.00
_cell.angle_beta   90.00
_cell.angle_gamma   90.00
#
_symmetry.space_group_name_H-M   'P 1'
#
loop_
_entity.id
_entity.type
_entity.pdbx_description
1 polymer ?
#
loop_
_entity_poly.entity_id
_entity_poly.type
_entity_poly.pdbx_seq_one_letter_code
_entity_poly.pdbx_strand_id
1 'polypeptide(L)'
;MTSAPFPRRRRHRREPASSGARDKRPQTSAELLPVVDNNQLRAHLPARWMCAPRGAGQRIEDTMARRGRPPLGPAIDGQAATRLTEEQELTLAARVAEAYYLDHSPMVQIAERHSITRFQVARLLQLARQSGIVTIEIHRPGVVDEELSAAVRSELGLTKAIVLSGASAAPRHEVGMALADVVSGAVQSGDIVGLTWSRTLVETTRNLKHLEPCTLVQLAGHLTDEVTSPGSVEAIRRAAEISGGTAYPIYAPLLAPDGYVAHALSQQPDVAMAFDFYDRLTLAVISIGSWGEGMSSIYDAASEQERARGVAAGVVGEISGRLFDATGTLVPQVLDERVIAITLPQLARVPHVIASSYGAQRASATRAAAAAGLFQTLILDRSLALAVLDGPAPH
;
A
#
# COMPACT_ATOMS: atom_id res chain seq x y z
N MET A 1 -8.23 -39.61 -59.11
CA MET A 1 -9.60 -40.08 -59.41
C MET A 1 -10.13 -40.64 -58.10
N THR A 2 -11.17 -40.12 -57.44
CA THR A 2 -12.28 -39.29 -57.92
C THR A 2 -12.87 -38.54 -56.71
N SER A 3 -13.09 -37.25 -56.90
CA SER A 3 -13.68 -36.29 -55.95
C SER A 3 -15.21 -36.39 -55.86
N ALA A 4 -15.76 -35.72 -54.83
CA ALA A 4 -17.03 -34.95 -54.77
C ALA A 4 -18.10 -35.47 -53.78
N PRO A 5 -19.06 -34.63 -53.29
CA PRO A 5 -19.10 -33.16 -53.24
C PRO A 5 -19.62 -32.52 -51.91
N PHE A 6 -19.33 -31.22 -51.79
CA PHE A 6 -19.99 -30.21 -50.93
C PHE A 6 -21.49 -29.99 -51.27
N PRO A 7 -22.31 -29.48 -50.32
CA PRO A 7 -23.42 -28.60 -50.67
C PRO A 7 -23.25 -27.17 -50.11
N ARG A 8 -23.56 -26.18 -50.96
CA ARG A 8 -23.61 -24.73 -50.65
C ARG A 8 -25.04 -24.27 -50.35
N ARG A 9 -25.13 -23.43 -49.32
CA ARG A 9 -25.97 -22.21 -49.12
C ARG A 9 -27.49 -22.27 -49.36
N ARG A 10 -28.22 -21.73 -48.37
CA ARG A 10 -29.32 -20.78 -48.64
C ARG A 10 -29.13 -19.47 -47.86
N ARG A 11 -29.21 -18.37 -48.60
CA ARG A 11 -29.34 -16.99 -48.13
C ARG A 11 -30.82 -16.74 -47.83
N HIS A 12 -31.12 -16.06 -46.73
CA HIS A 12 -32.31 -15.21 -46.67
C HIS A 12 -31.88 -13.79 -46.33
N ARG A 13 -32.29 -12.87 -47.19
CA ARG A 13 -32.15 -11.42 -47.07
C ARG A 13 -33.56 -10.87 -47.29
N ARG A 14 -34.10 -10.08 -46.35
CA ARG A 14 -34.96 -8.92 -46.61
C ARG A 14 -35.08 -8.07 -45.33
N GLU A 15 -34.68 -6.81 -45.51
CA GLU A 15 -34.73 -5.60 -44.67
C GLU A 15 -36.17 -5.05 -44.53
N PRO A 16 -36.41 -3.80 -44.06
CA PRO A 16 -35.97 -3.13 -42.82
C PRO A 16 -37.18 -2.48 -42.08
N ALA A 17 -36.99 -2.03 -40.84
CA ALA A 17 -37.84 -0.98 -40.25
C ALA A 17 -36.99 -0.03 -39.40
N SER A 18 -37.23 1.25 -39.64
CA SER A 18 -36.43 2.41 -39.31
C SER A 18 -36.78 3.07 -37.97
N SER A 19 -35.79 3.82 -37.49
CA SER A 19 -35.90 5.12 -36.83
C SER A 19 -35.98 5.15 -35.30
N GLY A 20 -35.12 5.99 -34.73
CA GLY A 20 -35.45 6.71 -33.51
C GLY A 20 -34.35 6.77 -32.46
N ALA A 21 -33.61 7.88 -32.50
CA ALA A 21 -33.14 8.63 -31.33
C ALA A 21 -31.76 8.32 -30.70
N ARG A 22 -30.84 9.23 -31.06
CA ARG A 22 -30.01 10.07 -30.17
C ARG A 22 -28.99 9.39 -29.26
N ASP A 23 -27.78 9.33 -29.81
CA ASP A 23 -26.53 9.84 -29.23
C ASP A 23 -26.69 10.60 -27.88
N LYS A 24 -26.23 9.99 -26.79
CA LYS A 24 -25.95 10.64 -25.50
C LYS A 24 -24.67 10.07 -24.91
N ARG A 25 -23.62 10.90 -24.95
CA ARG A 25 -22.41 10.74 -24.12
C ARG A 25 -22.81 10.70 -22.64
N PRO A 26 -22.15 9.89 -21.79
CA PRO A 26 -22.35 10.00 -20.35
C PRO A 26 -21.61 11.25 -19.84
N GLN A 27 -22.39 12.20 -19.30
CA GLN A 27 -21.88 13.26 -18.43
C GLN A 27 -21.58 12.65 -17.06
N THR A 28 -20.34 12.80 -16.59
CA THR A 28 -19.95 12.59 -15.21
C THR A 28 -20.57 13.68 -14.33
N SER A 29 -21.58 13.32 -13.54
CA SER A 29 -22.06 14.13 -12.41
C SER A 29 -21.42 13.59 -11.14
N ALA A 30 -20.54 14.39 -10.54
CA ALA A 30 -20.02 14.16 -9.20
C ALA A 30 -21.14 14.41 -8.18
N GLU A 31 -21.60 13.35 -7.51
CA GLU A 31 -22.52 13.45 -6.39
C GLU A 31 -21.73 13.85 -5.13
N LEU A 32 -22.12 14.98 -4.55
CA LEU A 32 -21.64 15.52 -3.28
C LEU A 32 -22.15 14.66 -2.12
N LEU A 33 -21.24 14.15 -1.29
CA LEU A 33 -21.59 13.60 0.03
C LEU A 33 -21.93 14.74 1.01
N PRO A 34 -22.90 14.55 1.93
CA PRO A 34 -23.36 15.60 2.83
C PRO A 34 -22.36 15.92 3.95
N VAL A 35 -22.28 17.21 4.28
CA VAL A 35 -21.57 17.77 5.43
C VAL A 35 -22.24 17.28 6.72
N VAL A 36 -21.49 16.60 7.59
CA VAL A 36 -21.93 16.28 8.96
C VAL A 36 -21.72 17.51 9.85
N ASP A 37 -22.81 18.01 10.41
CA ASP A 37 -22.85 19.12 11.36
C ASP A 37 -22.25 18.70 12.71
N ASN A 38 -21.23 19.43 13.16
CA ASN A 38 -20.34 19.03 14.26
C ASN A 38 -20.88 19.43 15.65
N ASN A 39 -22.21 19.55 15.79
CA ASN A 39 -22.86 20.04 17.01
C ASN A 39 -23.74 19.02 17.75
N GLN A 40 -23.66 17.73 17.40
CA GLN A 40 -24.44 16.66 18.06
C GLN A 40 -23.63 15.58 18.82
N LEU A 41 -22.36 15.83 19.15
CA LEU A 41 -21.56 14.94 20.01
C LEU A 41 -21.18 15.59 21.36
N ARG A 42 -22.18 16.16 22.03
CA ARG A 42 -22.11 16.53 23.46
C ARG A 42 -23.23 15.87 24.24
N ALA A 43 -23.20 14.55 24.30
CA ALA A 43 -23.85 13.80 25.35
C ALA A 43 -22.97 12.59 25.65
N HIS A 44 -22.67 12.38 26.94
CA HIS A 44 -21.94 11.25 27.54
C HIS A 44 -20.42 11.38 27.69
N LEU A 45 -19.99 12.28 28.58
CA LEU A 45 -18.78 12.10 29.39
C LEU A 45 -19.07 12.47 30.86
N PRO A 46 -18.52 11.73 31.85
CA PRO A 46 -18.92 11.80 33.25
C PRO A 46 -18.42 13.04 34.03
N ALA A 47 -19.24 13.46 35.00
CA ALA A 47 -19.08 14.65 35.82
C ALA A 47 -17.91 14.55 36.82
N ARG A 48 -16.73 15.07 36.44
CA ARG A 48 -15.66 15.31 37.42
C ARG A 48 -14.76 16.52 37.14
N TRP A 49 -15.12 17.36 36.18
CA TRP A 49 -14.36 18.57 35.83
C TRP A 49 -15.27 19.81 35.73
N MET A 50 -16.11 20.00 36.76
CA MET A 50 -16.82 21.26 36.99
C MET A 50 -16.26 21.92 38.24
N CYS A 51 -15.25 22.78 38.08
CA CYS A 51 -14.92 23.84 39.03
C CYS A 51 -14.20 24.97 38.27
N ALA A 52 -14.90 26.07 38.03
CA ALA A 52 -14.33 27.36 37.65
C ALA A 52 -14.72 28.38 38.73
N PRO A 53 -13.79 29.19 39.28
CA PRO A 53 -14.16 30.27 40.17
C PRO A 53 -14.63 31.49 39.37
N ARG A 54 -15.77 32.05 39.80
CA ARG A 54 -16.35 33.31 39.32
C ARG A 54 -15.62 34.49 39.96
N GLY A 55 -15.34 35.54 39.18
CA GLY A 55 -15.11 36.89 39.68
C GLY A 55 -13.70 37.46 39.50
N ALA A 56 -13.40 37.97 38.31
CA ALA A 56 -12.32 38.95 38.08
C ALA A 56 -12.51 39.61 36.70
N GLY A 57 -13.61 40.35 36.53
CA GLY A 57 -13.91 41.04 35.27
C GLY A 57 -14.62 42.34 35.57
N GLN A 58 -13.90 43.30 36.17
CA GLN A 58 -14.30 44.71 36.33
C GLN A 58 -13.21 45.46 37.12
N ARG A 59 -11.98 45.53 36.56
CA ARG A 59 -10.93 46.45 37.03
C ARG A 59 -9.69 46.52 36.13
N ILE A 60 -9.85 46.69 34.82
CA ILE A 60 -8.71 47.07 33.94
C ILE A 60 -9.09 48.18 32.92
N GLU A 61 -10.37 48.53 32.75
CA GLU A 61 -10.78 49.53 31.74
C GLU A 61 -10.63 51.01 32.18
N ASP A 62 -10.36 51.30 33.46
CA ASP A 62 -10.32 52.69 33.97
C ASP A 62 -8.91 53.24 34.27
N THR A 63 -7.83 52.56 33.88
CA THR A 63 -6.45 53.04 34.13
C THR A 63 -5.58 53.16 32.87
N MET A 64 -6.18 53.47 31.71
CA MET A 64 -5.44 53.89 30.51
C MET A 64 -6.03 55.12 29.80
N ALA A 65 -6.84 55.92 30.49
CA ALA A 65 -7.40 57.17 29.96
C ALA A 65 -6.56 58.44 30.27
N ARG A 66 -5.30 58.30 30.72
CA ARG A 66 -4.42 59.44 31.01
C ARG A 66 -2.95 59.11 30.74
N ARG A 67 -2.52 59.23 29.48
CA ARG A 67 -1.15 59.57 29.05
C ARG A 67 -1.22 59.85 27.54
N GLY A 68 -0.86 61.08 27.15
CA GLY A 68 -1.01 61.59 25.79
C GLY A 68 -0.29 60.74 24.74
N ARG A 69 -0.82 60.80 23.51
CA ARG A 69 -0.17 60.23 22.33
C ARG A 69 1.28 60.74 22.23
N PRO A 70 2.30 59.86 22.17
CA PRO A 70 3.63 60.28 21.74
C PRO A 70 3.56 60.73 20.28
N PRO A 71 4.44 61.65 19.83
CA PRO A 71 4.40 62.17 18.46
C PRO A 71 4.60 61.03 17.46
N LEU A 72 3.86 61.10 16.35
CA LEU A 72 4.05 60.23 15.20
C LEU A 72 5.52 60.33 14.77
N GLY A 73 6.27 59.23 14.91
CA GLY A 73 7.55 59.06 14.24
C GLY A 73 7.36 59.20 12.72
N PRO A 74 8.42 59.51 11.97
CA PRO A 74 8.30 59.81 10.55
C PRO A 74 7.62 58.64 9.83
N ALA A 75 6.68 58.98 8.96
CA ALA A 75 6.02 58.04 8.08
C ALA A 75 7.10 57.21 7.38
N ILE A 76 7.12 55.91 7.63
CA ILE A 76 7.93 55.00 6.83
C ILE A 76 7.23 54.97 5.48
N ASP A 77 7.82 55.67 4.52
CA ASP A 77 7.37 55.71 3.14
C ASP A 77 7.06 54.28 2.69
N GLY A 78 5.86 54.11 2.13
CA GLY A 78 5.39 52.86 1.60
C GLY A 78 6.36 52.36 0.54
N GLN A 79 7.21 51.40 0.91
CA GLN A 79 7.83 50.52 -0.06
C GLN A 79 6.70 49.77 -0.74
N ALA A 80 6.44 50.14 -2.00
CA ALA A 80 5.56 49.41 -2.89
C ALA A 80 5.98 47.95 -2.84
N ALA A 81 5.13 47.10 -2.24
CA ALA A 81 5.32 45.66 -2.26
C ALA A 81 5.34 45.24 -3.73
N THR A 82 6.54 44.98 -4.26
CA THR A 82 6.71 44.34 -5.56
C THR A 82 5.93 43.05 -5.48
N ARG A 83 4.78 42.97 -6.16
CA ARG A 83 4.02 41.73 -6.21
C ARG A 83 4.89 40.73 -6.95
N LEU A 84 5.41 39.76 -6.21
CA LEU A 84 6.06 38.60 -6.80
C LEU A 84 5.08 37.97 -7.78
N THR A 85 5.59 37.50 -8.92
CA THR A 85 4.80 36.59 -9.75
C THR A 85 4.53 35.31 -8.98
N GLU A 86 3.48 34.58 -9.35
CA GLU A 86 3.16 33.29 -8.69
C GLU A 86 4.36 32.33 -8.71
N GLU A 87 5.11 32.30 -9.81
CA GLU A 87 6.34 31.51 -9.95
C GLU A 87 7.46 31.96 -8.99
N GLN A 88 7.63 33.27 -8.79
CA GLN A 88 8.60 33.82 -7.84
C GLN A 88 8.19 33.56 -6.38
N GLU A 89 6.90 33.62 -6.07
CA GLU A 89 6.36 33.32 -4.73
C GLU A 89 6.54 31.83 -4.39
N LEU A 90 6.29 30.92 -5.35
CA LEU A 90 6.55 29.49 -5.19
C LEU A 90 8.05 29.17 -5.05
N THR A 91 8.91 29.82 -5.84
CA THR A 91 10.37 29.67 -5.72
C THR A 91 10.88 30.13 -4.36
N LEU A 92 10.34 31.25 -3.85
CA LEU A 92 10.68 31.73 -2.51
C LEU A 92 10.14 30.80 -1.42
N ALA A 93 8.93 30.24 -1.61
CA ALA A 93 8.35 29.27 -0.69
C ALA A 93 9.18 27.98 -0.59
N ALA A 94 9.74 27.49 -1.70
CA ALA A 94 10.65 26.36 -1.71
C ALA A 94 11.94 26.63 -0.91
N ARG A 95 12.60 27.77 -1.14
CA ARG A 95 13.83 28.16 -0.41
C ARG A 95 13.59 28.34 1.09
N VAL A 96 12.47 28.96 1.45
CA VAL A 96 12.05 29.12 2.85
C VAL A 96 11.78 27.75 3.50
N ALA A 97 11.17 26.83 2.76
CA ALA A 97 10.92 25.47 3.22
C ALA A 97 12.22 24.67 3.43
N GLU A 98 13.18 24.72 2.50
CA GLU A 98 14.50 24.09 2.66
C GLU A 98 15.19 24.61 3.93
N ALA A 99 15.28 25.92 4.11
CA ALA A 99 15.91 26.51 5.29
C ALA A 99 15.22 26.11 6.61
N TYR A 100 13.89 25.94 6.60
CA TYR A 100 13.14 25.59 7.81
C TYR A 100 13.17 24.09 8.12
N TYR A 101 12.88 23.24 7.13
CA TYR A 101 12.73 21.80 7.34
C TYR A 101 14.04 21.03 7.25
N LEU A 102 14.98 21.46 6.39
CA LEU A 102 16.26 20.77 6.19
C LEU A 102 17.37 21.39 7.04
N ASP A 103 17.50 22.72 7.02
CA ASP A 103 18.56 23.41 7.77
C ASP A 103 18.17 23.72 9.22
N HIS A 104 16.94 23.39 9.62
CA HIS A 104 16.39 23.68 10.96
C HIS A 104 16.55 25.14 11.41
N SER A 105 16.58 26.08 10.46
CA SER A 105 16.79 27.49 10.76
C SER A 105 15.55 28.09 11.47
N PRO A 106 15.71 28.85 12.56
CA PRO A 106 14.60 29.55 13.19
C PRO A 106 13.93 30.52 12.20
N MET A 107 12.60 30.59 12.21
CA MET A 107 11.84 31.47 11.30
C MET A 107 12.27 32.95 11.35
N VAL A 108 12.78 33.41 12.50
CA VAL A 108 13.30 34.78 12.66
C VAL A 108 14.57 35.00 11.82
N GLN A 109 15.48 34.01 11.79
CA GLN A 109 16.69 34.08 10.97
C GLN A 109 16.38 33.95 9.47
N ILE A 110 15.40 33.12 9.12
CA ILE A 110 14.91 33.01 7.74
C ILE A 110 14.30 34.34 7.28
N ALA A 111 13.51 34.98 8.16
CA ALA A 111 12.91 36.29 7.92
C ALA A 111 13.98 37.36 7.64
N GLU A 112 15.01 37.45 8.47
CA GLU A 112 16.14 38.37 8.29
C GLU A 112 16.91 38.10 6.99
N ARG A 113 17.23 36.83 6.69
CA ARG A 113 17.99 36.43 5.49
C ARG A 113 17.27 36.81 4.19
N HIS A 114 15.94 36.75 4.18
CA HIS A 114 15.13 37.02 3.01
C HIS A 114 14.47 38.42 3.03
N SER A 115 14.81 39.27 4.00
CA SER A 115 14.21 40.60 4.18
C SER A 115 12.68 40.59 4.21
N ILE A 116 12.10 39.57 4.85
CA ILE A 116 10.65 39.40 5.02
C ILE A 116 10.30 39.29 6.50
N THR A 117 9.02 39.42 6.83
CA THR A 117 8.54 39.24 8.20
C THR A 117 8.41 37.76 8.56
N ARG A 118 8.47 37.43 9.86
CA ARG A 118 8.17 36.08 10.37
C ARG A 118 6.78 35.58 9.94
N PHE A 119 5.80 36.49 9.81
CA PHE A 119 4.46 36.14 9.34
C PHE A 119 4.45 35.76 7.86
N GLN A 120 5.25 36.43 7.02
CA GLN A 120 5.44 36.06 5.62
C GLN A 120 6.17 34.70 5.49
N VAL A 121 7.16 34.41 6.33
CA VAL A 121 7.80 33.09 6.40
C VAL A 121 6.77 31.98 6.69
N ALA A 122 5.92 32.16 7.70
CA ALA A 122 4.87 31.20 8.03
C ALA A 122 3.88 30.99 6.87
N ARG A 123 3.47 32.08 6.21
CA ARG A 123 2.60 32.02 5.02
C ARG A 123 3.26 31.26 3.87
N LEU A 124 4.54 31.51 3.61
CA LEU A 124 5.30 30.82 2.55
C LEU A 124 5.48 29.33 2.85
N LEU A 125 5.72 28.94 4.11
CA LEU A 125 5.75 27.53 4.51
C LEU A 125 4.38 26.85 4.32
N GLN A 126 3.29 27.56 4.60
CA GLN A 126 1.94 27.07 4.34
C GLN A 126 1.68 26.93 2.83
N LEU A 127 2.09 27.92 2.02
CA LEU A 127 2.00 27.87 0.57
C LEU A 127 2.80 26.68 0.01
N ALA A 128 4.02 26.46 0.50
CA ALA A 128 4.85 25.32 0.11
C ALA A 128 4.15 23.97 0.40
N ARG A 129 3.44 23.86 1.52
CA ARG A 129 2.65 22.66 1.84
C ARG A 129 1.41 22.52 0.94
N GLN A 130 0.68 23.60 0.69
CA GLN A 130 -0.54 23.58 -0.12
C GLN A 130 -0.27 23.33 -1.61
N SER A 131 0.88 23.79 -2.11
CA SER A 131 1.31 23.61 -3.50
C SER A 131 2.03 22.28 -3.75
N GLY A 132 2.22 21.45 -2.72
CA GLY A 132 2.91 20.16 -2.82
C GLY A 132 4.45 20.25 -2.89
N ILE A 133 5.02 21.46 -2.84
CA ILE A 133 6.48 21.68 -2.72
C ILE A 133 7.02 20.99 -1.46
N VAL A 134 6.24 21.02 -0.37
CA VAL A 134 6.55 20.29 0.86
C VAL A 134 5.46 19.27 1.11
N THR A 135 5.84 18.00 1.09
CA THR A 135 5.03 16.90 1.62
C THR A 135 5.61 16.48 2.96
N ILE A 136 4.80 16.52 4.03
CA ILE A 136 5.21 16.05 5.36
C ILE A 136 4.55 14.69 5.56
N GLU A 137 5.37 13.64 5.52
CA GLU A 137 4.96 12.30 5.89
C GLU A 137 5.35 12.05 7.36
N ILE A 138 4.36 11.66 8.17
CA ILE A 138 4.58 11.34 9.58
C ILE A 138 4.44 9.84 9.75
N HIS A 139 5.57 9.15 9.80
CA HIS A 139 5.60 7.74 10.17
C HIS A 139 5.42 7.64 11.69
N ARG A 140 4.25 7.17 12.12
CA ARG A 140 4.07 6.75 13.51
C ARG A 140 4.67 5.35 13.62
N PRO A 141 5.59 5.08 14.56
CA PRO A 141 6.00 3.71 14.81
C PRO A 141 4.72 2.92 15.17
N GLY A 142 4.40 1.93 14.35
CA GLY A 142 3.27 1.04 14.62
C GLY A 142 3.53 0.36 15.96
N VAL A 143 2.75 0.71 16.98
CA VAL A 143 2.87 0.06 18.28
C VAL A 143 2.41 -1.37 18.09
N VAL A 144 3.21 -2.36 18.44
CA VAL A 144 2.78 -3.76 18.36
C VAL A 144 1.76 -4.02 19.48
N ASP A 145 0.60 -4.60 19.13
CA ASP A 145 -0.38 -5.09 20.12
C ASP A 145 0.03 -6.49 20.56
N GLU A 146 0.78 -6.59 21.66
CA GLU A 146 1.34 -7.86 22.15
C GLU A 146 0.25 -8.88 22.54
N GLU A 147 -0.85 -8.43 23.13
CA GLU A 147 -1.95 -9.30 23.56
C GLU A 147 -2.67 -9.89 22.34
N LEU A 148 -3.02 -9.03 21.37
CA LEU A 148 -3.68 -9.45 20.15
C LEU A 148 -2.74 -10.31 19.27
N SER A 149 -1.44 -10.01 19.27
CA SER A 149 -0.41 -10.83 18.61
C SER A 149 -0.34 -12.24 19.21
N ALA A 150 -0.35 -12.35 20.55
CA ALA A 150 -0.35 -13.65 21.22
C ALA A 150 -1.61 -14.46 20.93
N ALA A 151 -2.77 -13.80 20.91
CA ALA A 151 -4.05 -14.44 20.58
C ALA A 151 -4.06 -14.98 19.14
N VAL A 152 -3.71 -14.15 18.14
CA VAL A 152 -3.64 -14.57 16.73
C VAL A 152 -2.64 -15.70 16.53
N ARG A 153 -1.46 -15.61 17.17
CA ARG A 153 -0.45 -16.68 17.12
C ARG A 153 -1.02 -18.01 17.60
N SER A 154 -1.74 -17.99 18.73
CA SER A 154 -2.35 -19.20 19.32
C SER A 154 -3.46 -19.76 18.43
N GLU A 155 -4.35 -18.90 17.93
CA GLU A 155 -5.49 -19.30 17.10
C GLU A 155 -5.04 -19.94 15.79
N LEU A 156 -4.03 -19.35 15.14
CA LEU A 156 -3.55 -19.81 13.84
C LEU A 156 -2.41 -20.84 13.92
N GLY A 157 -1.96 -21.22 15.12
CA GLY A 157 -0.86 -22.17 15.30
C GLY A 157 0.50 -21.69 14.73
N LEU A 158 0.75 -20.38 14.76
CA LEU A 158 1.95 -19.78 14.14
C LEU A 158 3.13 -19.77 15.11
N THR A 159 4.35 -19.72 14.58
CA THR A 159 5.56 -19.44 15.37
C THR A 159 5.56 -17.99 15.88
N LYS A 160 5.13 -17.05 15.04
CA LYS A 160 5.09 -15.62 15.37
C LYS A 160 3.93 -14.91 14.67
N ALA A 161 3.22 -14.05 15.38
CA ALA A 161 2.31 -13.08 14.80
C ALA A 161 2.66 -11.69 15.33
N ILE A 162 2.53 -10.65 14.50
CA ILE A 162 2.79 -9.26 14.85
C ILE A 162 1.61 -8.43 14.37
N VAL A 163 0.76 -8.02 15.32
CA VAL A 163 -0.42 -7.21 15.07
C VAL A 163 -0.08 -5.74 15.30
N LEU A 164 -0.31 -4.91 14.29
CA LEU A 164 -0.08 -3.47 14.39
C LEU A 164 -1.27 -2.79 15.10
N SER A 165 -0.97 -2.05 16.17
CA SER A 165 -1.94 -1.27 16.93
C SER A 165 -2.33 -0.02 16.17
N GLY A 166 -3.55 0.00 15.64
CA GLY A 166 -4.14 1.20 15.06
C GLY A 166 -5.18 0.91 14.01
N ALA A 167 -6.23 1.72 13.97
CA ALA A 167 -7.04 1.86 12.76
C ALA A 167 -6.29 2.81 11.83
N SER A 168 -5.43 2.26 10.97
CA SER A 168 -4.68 3.06 10.01
C SER A 168 -5.53 3.37 8.78
N ALA A 169 -5.43 4.61 8.29
CA ALA A 169 -5.93 4.96 6.96
C ALA A 169 -5.05 4.37 5.84
N ALA A 170 -3.82 3.94 6.16
CA ALA A 170 -2.85 3.40 5.22
C ALA A 170 -2.25 2.06 5.73
N PRO A 171 -3.08 1.02 5.95
CA PRO A 171 -2.63 -0.23 6.57
C PRO A 171 -1.50 -0.92 5.77
N ARG A 172 -1.49 -0.76 4.44
CA ARG A 172 -0.41 -1.30 3.59
C ARG A 172 0.95 -0.73 3.93
N HIS A 173 1.05 0.58 4.18
CA HIS A 173 2.31 1.24 4.45
C HIS A 173 2.86 0.81 5.82
N GLU A 174 2.01 0.79 6.85
CA GLU A 174 2.40 0.33 8.19
C GLU A 174 2.82 -1.14 8.21
N VAL A 175 2.07 -2.02 7.52
CA VAL A 175 2.46 -3.43 7.35
C VAL A 175 3.77 -3.54 6.57
N GLY A 176 3.97 -2.72 5.54
CA GLY A 176 5.21 -2.67 4.76
C GLY A 176 6.42 -2.32 5.63
N MET A 177 6.31 -1.28 6.46
CA MET A 177 7.33 -0.86 7.43
C MET A 177 7.64 -1.96 8.44
N ALA A 178 6.62 -2.51 9.10
CA ALA A 178 6.81 -3.56 10.10
C ALA A 178 7.42 -4.83 9.49
N LEU A 179 7.03 -5.18 8.27
CA LEU A 179 7.62 -6.29 7.54
C LEU A 179 9.10 -6.03 7.23
N ALA A 180 9.50 -4.79 6.96
CA ALA A 180 10.90 -4.45 6.71
C ALA A 180 11.78 -4.70 7.95
N ASP A 181 11.30 -4.29 9.13
CA ASP A 181 11.99 -4.53 10.40
C ASP A 181 12.09 -6.04 10.70
N VAL A 182 11.00 -6.78 10.46
CA VAL A 182 10.96 -8.24 10.70
C VAL A 182 11.90 -8.99 9.75
N VAL A 183 11.90 -8.64 8.47
CA VAL A 183 12.81 -9.23 7.48
C VAL A 183 14.26 -8.92 7.83
N SER A 184 14.57 -7.67 8.18
CA SER A 184 15.92 -7.26 8.58
C SER A 184 16.45 -8.03 9.79
N GLY A 185 15.57 -8.36 10.75
CA GLY A 185 15.94 -9.16 11.92
C GLY A 185 15.92 -10.68 11.72
N ALA A 186 15.32 -11.17 10.63
CA ALA A 186 15.22 -12.60 10.34
C ALA A 186 16.33 -13.10 9.40
N VAL A 187 16.74 -12.27 8.44
CA VAL A 187 17.76 -12.65 7.44
C VAL A 187 19.14 -12.73 8.07
N GLN A 188 19.84 -13.82 7.79
CA GLN A 188 21.21 -14.07 8.20
C GLN A 188 22.15 -14.03 6.99
N SER A 189 23.44 -13.83 7.25
CA SER A 189 24.44 -13.84 6.18
C SER A 189 24.49 -15.22 5.50
N GLY A 190 24.42 -15.23 4.18
CA GLY A 190 24.40 -16.44 3.34
C GLY A 190 23.01 -17.02 3.07
N ASP A 191 21.94 -16.41 3.59
CA ASP A 191 20.57 -16.84 3.30
C ASP A 191 20.22 -16.72 1.82
N ILE A 192 19.28 -17.56 1.37
CA ILE A 192 18.64 -17.47 0.06
C ILE A 192 17.20 -17.03 0.32
N VAL A 193 16.96 -15.73 0.11
CA VAL A 193 15.73 -15.03 0.48
C VAL A 193 14.85 -14.83 -0.74
N GLY A 194 13.70 -15.50 -0.73
CA GLY A 194 12.67 -15.35 -1.75
C GLY A 194 11.75 -14.16 -1.46
N LEU A 195 11.54 -13.28 -2.43
CA LEU A 195 10.57 -12.18 -2.33
C LEU A 195 9.49 -12.32 -3.42
N THR A 196 8.23 -12.38 -3.02
CA THR A 196 7.11 -12.31 -3.99
C THR A 196 6.95 -10.90 -4.55
N TRP A 197 6.18 -10.73 -5.62
CA TRP A 197 5.71 -9.39 -5.99
C TRP A 197 4.41 -9.08 -5.24
N SER A 198 4.39 -7.97 -4.51
CA SER A 198 3.15 -7.40 -3.99
C SER A 198 3.31 -5.90 -3.73
N ARG A 199 2.18 -5.17 -3.72
CA ARG A 199 2.16 -3.75 -3.34
C ARG A 199 2.71 -3.53 -1.92
N THR A 200 2.52 -4.49 -1.02
CA THR A 200 3.09 -4.45 0.33
C THR A 200 4.61 -4.64 0.31
N LEU A 201 5.13 -5.54 -0.52
CA LEU A 201 6.57 -5.79 -0.57
C LEU A 201 7.35 -4.64 -1.22
N VAL A 202 6.75 -3.93 -2.17
CA VAL A 202 7.34 -2.67 -2.66
C VAL A 202 7.50 -1.67 -1.51
N GLU A 203 6.46 -1.49 -0.67
CA GLU A 203 6.55 -0.65 0.54
C GLU A 203 7.61 -1.17 1.52
N THR A 204 7.70 -2.49 1.71
CA THR A 204 8.74 -3.11 2.54
C THR A 204 10.14 -2.77 2.07
N THR A 205 10.44 -2.97 0.78
CA THR A 205 11.78 -2.67 0.23
C THR A 205 12.14 -1.19 0.25
N ARG A 206 11.15 -0.28 0.23
CA ARG A 206 11.37 1.16 0.42
C ARG A 206 11.83 1.48 1.84
N ASN A 207 11.33 0.72 2.82
CA ASN A 207 11.59 0.91 4.25
C ASN A 207 12.74 0.05 4.80
N LEU A 208 13.29 -0.89 4.01
CA LEU A 208 14.51 -1.61 4.39
C LEU A 208 15.68 -0.62 4.55
N LYS A 209 16.35 -0.68 5.71
CA LYS A 209 17.51 0.17 6.05
C LYS A 209 18.81 -0.59 6.10
N HIS A 210 18.74 -1.87 6.46
CA HIS A 210 19.86 -2.79 6.57
C HIS A 210 19.35 -4.19 6.24
N LEU A 211 20.22 -5.03 5.68
CA LEU A 211 19.96 -6.44 5.47
C LEU A 211 21.31 -7.16 5.50
N GLU A 212 21.40 -8.32 6.13
CA GLU A 212 22.64 -9.11 6.08
C GLU A 212 22.93 -9.58 4.64
N PRO A 213 24.21 -9.76 4.25
CA PRO A 213 24.57 -10.20 2.91
C PRO A 213 23.92 -11.55 2.56
N CYS A 214 23.02 -11.54 1.58
CA CYS A 214 22.22 -12.70 1.19
C CYS A 214 21.95 -12.74 -0.33
N THR A 215 21.45 -13.87 -0.81
CA THR A 215 20.98 -14.02 -2.19
C THR A 215 19.48 -13.74 -2.23
N LEU A 216 19.08 -12.72 -2.98
CA LEU A 216 17.68 -12.33 -3.18
C LEU A 216 17.13 -12.99 -4.45
N VAL A 217 15.99 -13.68 -4.36
CA VAL A 217 15.35 -14.38 -5.47
C VAL A 217 13.91 -13.92 -5.62
N GLN A 218 13.49 -13.52 -6.83
CA GLN A 218 12.11 -13.15 -7.07
C GLN A 218 11.27 -14.42 -7.20
N LEU A 219 10.13 -14.48 -6.51
CA LEU A 219 9.31 -15.70 -6.44
C LEU A 219 8.15 -15.73 -7.44
N ALA A 220 7.91 -14.64 -8.15
CA ALA A 220 6.82 -14.54 -9.12
C ALA A 220 7.20 -13.54 -10.21
N GLY A 221 6.66 -13.71 -11.42
CA GLY A 221 6.71 -12.68 -12.44
C GLY A 221 6.08 -11.36 -11.97
N HIS A 222 6.17 -10.32 -12.79
CA HIS A 222 5.56 -9.03 -12.48
C HIS A 222 4.13 -8.93 -13.02
N LEU A 223 3.25 -8.25 -12.30
CA LEU A 223 2.00 -7.79 -12.89
C LEU A 223 2.19 -6.33 -13.30
N THR A 224 1.92 -6.00 -14.57
CA THR A 224 1.88 -4.61 -15.02
C THR A 224 0.58 -3.98 -14.56
N ASP A 225 0.64 -3.13 -13.52
CA ASP A 225 -0.42 -2.17 -13.20
C ASP A 225 -0.10 -0.87 -13.94
N GLU A 226 -1.04 -0.31 -14.70
CA GLU A 226 -0.82 0.85 -15.60
C GLU A 226 -0.47 2.17 -14.89
N VAL A 227 -0.38 2.22 -13.56
CA VAL A 227 -0.26 3.48 -12.84
C VAL A 227 0.64 3.31 -11.59
N THR A 228 1.80 4.00 -11.60
CA THR A 228 2.53 4.55 -10.43
C THR A 228 3.46 3.71 -9.53
N SER A 229 4.11 2.62 -9.95
CA SER A 229 5.32 2.19 -9.20
C SER A 229 6.38 1.47 -10.03
N PRO A 230 7.68 1.79 -9.86
CA PRO A 230 8.75 0.93 -10.36
C PRO A 230 8.58 -0.48 -9.77
N GLY A 231 8.60 -1.47 -10.66
CA GLY A 231 8.06 -2.82 -10.47
C GLY A 231 8.87 -3.73 -9.55
N SER A 232 8.41 -4.97 -9.36
CA SER A 232 9.08 -6.03 -8.57
C SER A 232 10.59 -6.08 -8.74
N VAL A 233 11.05 -5.91 -9.98
CA VAL A 233 12.47 -5.95 -10.35
C VAL A 233 13.27 -4.87 -9.61
N GLU A 234 12.71 -3.67 -9.45
CA GLU A 234 13.38 -2.60 -8.71
C GLU A 234 13.42 -2.89 -7.22
N ALA A 235 12.32 -3.42 -6.66
CA ALA A 235 12.21 -3.78 -5.26
C ALA A 235 13.29 -4.82 -4.86
N ILE A 236 13.46 -5.88 -5.66
CA ILE A 236 14.46 -6.91 -5.38
C ILE A 236 15.89 -6.42 -5.60
N ARG A 237 16.14 -5.59 -6.62
CA ARG A 237 17.46 -4.99 -6.86
C ARG A 237 17.86 -4.07 -5.71
N ARG A 238 16.95 -3.21 -5.25
CA ARG A 238 17.15 -2.36 -4.08
C ARG A 238 17.46 -3.17 -2.83
N ALA A 239 16.73 -4.26 -2.59
CA ALA A 239 17.00 -5.14 -1.45
C ALA A 239 18.40 -5.77 -1.53
N ALA A 240 18.82 -6.21 -2.73
CA ALA A 240 20.17 -6.74 -2.94
C ALA A 240 21.25 -5.67 -2.72
N GLU A 241 21.05 -4.44 -3.21
CA GLU A 241 21.95 -3.30 -2.96
C GLU A 241 22.10 -3.00 -1.46
N ILE A 242 20.99 -2.99 -0.72
CA ILE A 242 21.00 -2.78 0.75
C ILE A 242 21.76 -3.92 1.45
N SER A 243 21.58 -5.16 1.01
CA SER A 243 22.28 -6.32 1.59
C SER A 243 23.76 -6.43 1.22
N GLY A 244 24.20 -5.74 0.16
CA GLY A 244 25.49 -6.03 -0.49
C GLY A 244 25.55 -7.41 -1.16
N GLY A 245 24.39 -7.99 -1.47
CA GLY A 245 24.22 -9.34 -2.02
C GLY A 245 23.90 -9.36 -3.52
N THR A 246 23.34 -10.48 -3.98
CA THR A 246 22.98 -10.71 -5.39
C THR A 246 21.48 -10.79 -5.58
N ALA A 247 20.95 -10.27 -6.68
CA ALA A 247 19.52 -10.40 -7.05
C ALA A 247 19.32 -11.31 -8.27
N TYR A 248 18.30 -12.16 -8.20
CA TYR A 248 17.79 -12.99 -9.30
C TYR A 248 16.33 -12.58 -9.61
N PRO A 249 16.12 -11.51 -10.38
CA PRO A 249 14.79 -11.04 -10.78
C PRO A 249 14.16 -11.94 -11.86
N ILE A 250 12.83 -11.92 -11.95
CA ILE A 250 12.08 -12.58 -13.02
C ILE A 250 11.60 -11.51 -14.01
N TYR A 251 12.15 -11.55 -15.22
CA TYR A 251 11.79 -10.67 -16.34
C TYR A 251 10.66 -11.24 -17.20
N ALA A 252 9.57 -11.65 -16.54
CA ALA A 252 8.40 -12.22 -17.18
C ALA A 252 7.12 -11.75 -16.46
N PRO A 253 5.97 -11.69 -17.16
CA PRO A 253 4.70 -11.44 -16.51
C PRO A 253 4.38 -12.55 -15.50
N LEU A 254 3.69 -12.19 -14.41
CA LEU A 254 3.20 -13.16 -13.44
C LEU A 254 2.16 -14.10 -14.08
N LEU A 255 1.25 -13.52 -14.88
CA LEU A 255 0.19 -14.24 -15.58
C LEU A 255 0.41 -14.15 -17.09
N ALA A 256 0.77 -15.27 -17.71
CA ALA A 256 0.92 -15.36 -19.16
C ALA A 256 -0.45 -15.43 -19.87
N PRO A 257 -0.54 -15.17 -21.19
CA PRO A 257 -1.77 -15.35 -21.95
C PRO A 257 -2.30 -16.80 -21.95
N ASP A 258 -1.41 -17.78 -21.98
CA ASP A 258 -1.71 -19.21 -21.98
C ASP A 258 -0.53 -20.02 -21.41
N GLY A 259 -0.75 -21.33 -21.20
CA GLY A 259 0.24 -22.22 -20.60
C GLY A 259 1.46 -22.51 -21.49
N TYR A 260 1.31 -22.41 -22.82
CA TYR A 260 2.44 -22.55 -23.75
C TYR A 260 3.40 -21.37 -23.59
N VAL A 261 2.87 -20.14 -23.54
CA VAL A 261 3.66 -18.93 -23.30
C VAL A 261 4.29 -18.95 -21.91
N ALA A 262 3.56 -19.38 -20.87
CA ALA A 262 4.12 -19.52 -19.53
C ALA A 262 5.31 -20.46 -19.50
N HIS A 263 5.19 -21.64 -20.13
CA HIS A 263 6.27 -22.60 -20.24
C HIS A 263 7.46 -22.02 -21.00
N ALA A 264 7.25 -21.43 -22.18
CA ALA A 264 8.32 -20.86 -23.01
C ALA A 264 9.10 -19.75 -22.29
N LEU A 265 8.41 -18.88 -21.56
CA LEU A 265 9.04 -17.82 -20.77
C LEU A 265 9.79 -18.37 -19.55
N SER A 266 9.26 -19.41 -18.91
CA SER A 266 9.92 -20.08 -17.78
C SER A 266 11.23 -20.75 -18.17
N GLN A 267 11.42 -21.11 -19.44
CA GLN A 267 12.66 -21.67 -19.96
C GLN A 267 13.69 -20.61 -20.38
N GLN A 268 13.36 -19.31 -20.34
CA GLN A 268 14.35 -18.28 -20.62
C GLN A 268 15.46 -18.32 -19.56
N PRO A 269 16.76 -18.20 -19.94
CA PRO A 269 17.87 -18.43 -19.02
C PRO A 269 17.78 -17.66 -17.70
N ASP A 270 17.44 -16.36 -17.74
CA ASP A 270 17.37 -15.52 -16.54
C ASP A 270 16.22 -15.95 -15.60
N VAL A 271 15.09 -16.39 -16.17
CA VAL A 271 13.93 -16.88 -15.40
C VAL A 271 14.23 -18.25 -14.79
N ALA A 272 14.79 -19.16 -15.60
CA ALA A 272 15.19 -20.49 -15.15
C ALA A 272 16.23 -20.40 -14.02
N MET A 273 17.17 -19.46 -14.10
CA MET A 273 18.16 -19.23 -13.06
C MET A 273 17.55 -18.80 -11.73
N ALA A 274 16.49 -17.98 -11.73
CA ALA A 274 15.75 -17.68 -10.50
C ALA A 274 15.02 -18.92 -9.96
N PHE A 275 14.46 -19.75 -10.84
CA PHE A 275 13.70 -20.95 -10.47
C PHE A 275 14.59 -22.03 -9.84
N ASP A 276 15.86 -22.12 -10.26
CA ASP A 276 16.85 -23.05 -9.69
C ASP A 276 17.11 -22.82 -8.18
N PHE A 277 16.72 -21.65 -7.65
CA PHE A 277 16.80 -21.36 -6.22
C PHE A 277 15.57 -21.76 -5.42
N TYR A 278 14.42 -22.03 -6.04
CA TYR A 278 13.16 -22.24 -5.31
C TYR A 278 13.22 -23.36 -4.28
N ASP A 279 13.89 -24.47 -4.61
CA ASP A 279 14.07 -25.61 -3.70
C ASP A 279 15.22 -25.42 -2.69
N ARG A 280 15.91 -24.28 -2.76
CA ARG A 280 17.06 -23.92 -1.90
C ARG A 280 16.79 -22.71 -1.02
N LEU A 281 15.61 -22.10 -1.14
CA LEU A 281 15.21 -20.95 -0.32
C LEU A 281 15.33 -21.33 1.16
N THR A 282 16.00 -20.47 1.93
CA THR A 282 16.05 -20.59 3.40
C THR A 282 14.95 -19.75 4.04
N LEU A 283 14.59 -18.63 3.40
CA LEU A 283 13.54 -17.73 3.84
C LEU A 283 12.69 -17.27 2.64
N ALA A 284 11.37 -17.15 2.82
CA ALA A 284 10.49 -16.53 1.84
C ALA A 284 9.61 -15.45 2.47
N VAL A 285 9.43 -14.32 1.76
CA VAL A 285 8.54 -13.23 2.16
C VAL A 285 7.39 -13.12 1.16
N ILE A 286 6.18 -13.35 1.66
CA ILE A 286 4.96 -13.46 0.85
C ILE A 286 3.90 -12.46 1.31
N SER A 287 2.93 -12.20 0.44
CA SER A 287 1.67 -11.55 0.82
C SER A 287 0.49 -12.44 0.47
N ILE A 288 -0.54 -12.42 1.31
CA ILE A 288 -1.77 -13.19 1.12
C ILE A 288 -2.85 -12.28 0.53
N GLY A 289 -3.42 -12.69 -0.60
CA GLY A 289 -4.58 -12.05 -1.22
C GLY A 289 -5.86 -12.84 -0.99
N SER A 290 -7.00 -12.14 -0.90
CA SER A 290 -8.32 -12.78 -1.04
C SER A 290 -8.75 -12.76 -2.50
N TRP A 291 -9.47 -13.80 -2.94
CA TRP A 291 -10.05 -13.83 -4.27
C TRP A 291 -11.27 -12.90 -4.36
N GLY A 292 -11.04 -11.65 -4.77
CA GLY A 292 -12.09 -10.64 -4.91
C GLY A 292 -11.56 -9.32 -5.47
N GLU A 293 -12.48 -8.47 -5.93
CA GLU A 293 -12.18 -7.19 -6.58
C GLU A 293 -11.46 -6.22 -5.64
N GLY A 294 -10.34 -5.65 -6.11
CA GLY A 294 -9.48 -4.76 -5.31
C GLY A 294 -8.71 -5.46 -4.18
N MET A 295 -9.00 -6.75 -3.95
CA MET A 295 -8.44 -7.55 -2.87
C MET A 295 -7.22 -8.37 -3.30
N SER A 296 -7.18 -8.78 -4.57
CA SER A 296 -6.05 -9.43 -5.22
C SER A 296 -5.83 -8.82 -6.60
N SER A 297 -4.59 -8.41 -6.88
CA SER A 297 -4.20 -7.95 -8.22
C SER A 297 -4.34 -9.05 -9.28
N ILE A 298 -4.29 -10.33 -8.86
CA ILE A 298 -4.51 -11.49 -9.74
C ILE A 298 -5.98 -11.60 -10.13
N TYR A 299 -6.89 -11.39 -9.17
CA TYR A 299 -8.32 -11.31 -9.47
C TYR A 299 -8.59 -10.18 -10.46
N ASP A 300 -8.01 -9.00 -10.21
CA ASP A 300 -8.19 -7.81 -11.05
C ASP A 300 -7.62 -7.99 -12.47
N ALA A 301 -6.55 -8.78 -12.65
CA ALA A 301 -6.00 -9.13 -13.96
C ALA A 301 -6.70 -10.33 -14.64
N ALA A 302 -7.43 -11.16 -13.90
CA ALA A 302 -8.13 -12.32 -14.44
C ALA A 302 -9.35 -11.90 -15.27
N SER A 303 -9.69 -12.70 -16.29
CA SER A 303 -10.93 -12.51 -17.06
C SER A 303 -12.17 -12.77 -16.21
N GLU A 304 -13.32 -12.23 -16.61
CA GLU A 304 -14.61 -12.50 -15.95
C GLU A 304 -14.90 -14.01 -15.84
N GLN A 305 -14.59 -14.78 -16.89
CA GLN A 305 -14.76 -16.23 -16.90
C GLN A 305 -13.86 -16.94 -15.89
N GLU A 306 -12.63 -16.45 -15.67
CA GLU A 306 -11.70 -16.99 -14.67
C GLU A 306 -12.12 -16.65 -13.25
N ARG A 307 -12.58 -15.43 -13.03
CA ARG A 307 -13.17 -15.00 -11.75
C ARG A 307 -14.33 -15.91 -11.37
N ALA A 308 -15.26 -16.14 -12.31
CA ALA A 308 -16.41 -17.03 -12.12
C ALA A 308 -15.99 -18.49 -11.88
N ARG A 309 -14.99 -19.00 -12.63
CA ARG A 309 -14.43 -20.35 -12.39
C ARG A 309 -13.78 -20.48 -11.02
N GLY A 310 -13.04 -19.46 -10.57
CA GLY A 310 -12.44 -19.44 -9.24
C GLY A 310 -13.49 -19.48 -8.13
N VAL A 311 -14.56 -18.69 -8.25
CA VAL A 311 -15.69 -18.74 -7.31
C VAL A 311 -16.35 -20.12 -7.32
N ALA A 312 -16.63 -20.68 -8.50
CA ALA A 312 -17.25 -22.01 -8.63
C ALA A 312 -16.36 -23.14 -8.08
N ALA A 313 -15.04 -22.97 -8.13
CA ALA A 313 -14.05 -23.91 -7.60
C ALA A 313 -13.76 -23.73 -6.10
N GLY A 314 -14.40 -22.76 -5.43
CA GLY A 314 -14.23 -22.53 -4.00
C GLY A 314 -12.93 -21.80 -3.61
N VAL A 315 -12.32 -21.05 -4.54
CA VAL A 315 -11.11 -20.27 -4.25
C VAL A 315 -11.42 -19.21 -3.20
N VAL A 316 -10.64 -19.18 -2.12
CA VAL A 316 -10.75 -18.17 -1.05
C VAL A 316 -9.61 -17.16 -1.10
N GLY A 317 -8.45 -17.54 -1.62
CA GLY A 317 -7.26 -16.71 -1.62
C GLY A 317 -6.20 -17.12 -2.61
N GLU A 318 -5.13 -16.34 -2.64
CA GLU A 318 -3.96 -16.57 -3.48
C GLU A 318 -2.65 -16.09 -2.85
N ILE A 319 -1.57 -16.75 -3.23
CA ILE A 319 -0.19 -16.32 -2.97
C ILE A 319 0.55 -16.38 -4.31
N SER A 320 1.05 -15.25 -4.80
CA SER A 320 1.79 -15.16 -6.07
C SER A 320 1.04 -15.75 -7.27
N GLY A 321 -0.29 -15.58 -7.31
CA GLY A 321 -1.15 -16.15 -8.36
C GLY A 321 -1.48 -17.63 -8.20
N ARG A 322 -0.90 -18.32 -7.22
CA ARG A 322 -1.30 -19.68 -6.86
C ARG A 322 -2.57 -19.63 -6.02
N LEU A 323 -3.70 -20.04 -6.61
CA LEU A 323 -5.02 -20.01 -5.99
C LEU A 323 -5.20 -21.19 -5.04
N PHE A 324 -5.86 -20.96 -3.90
CA PHE A 324 -6.18 -22.02 -2.95
C PHE A 324 -7.61 -21.91 -2.38
N ASP A 325 -8.14 -23.04 -1.95
CA ASP A 325 -9.48 -23.16 -1.36
C ASP A 325 -9.49 -22.95 0.17
N ALA A 326 -10.65 -23.14 0.81
CA ALA A 326 -10.82 -22.95 2.25
C ALA A 326 -9.94 -23.87 3.13
N THR A 327 -9.40 -24.96 2.58
CA THR A 327 -8.45 -25.87 3.25
C THR A 327 -7.00 -25.46 3.03
N GLY A 328 -6.76 -24.42 2.21
CA GLY A 328 -5.44 -24.02 1.74
C GLY A 328 -4.86 -24.94 0.66
N THR A 329 -5.68 -25.82 0.08
CA THR A 329 -5.27 -26.71 -1.01
C THR A 329 -5.25 -25.95 -2.34
N LEU A 330 -4.24 -26.21 -3.17
CA LEU A 330 -4.08 -25.62 -4.50
C LEU A 330 -5.31 -25.92 -5.39
N VAL A 331 -5.80 -24.90 -6.11
CA VAL A 331 -6.89 -25.01 -7.10
C VAL A 331 -6.32 -24.79 -8.51
N PRO A 332 -5.74 -25.82 -9.15
CA PRO A 332 -4.94 -25.65 -10.36
C PRO A 332 -5.76 -25.29 -11.61
N GLN A 333 -7.02 -25.73 -11.68
CA GLN A 333 -7.88 -25.68 -12.88
C GLN A 333 -8.32 -24.28 -13.35
N VAL A 334 -7.90 -23.23 -12.64
CA VAL A 334 -8.31 -21.85 -12.94
C VAL A 334 -7.20 -21.10 -13.68
N LEU A 335 -6.02 -20.93 -13.06
CA LEU A 335 -4.93 -20.10 -13.58
C LEU A 335 -3.56 -20.80 -13.61
N ASP A 336 -3.38 -21.94 -12.96
CA ASP A 336 -2.06 -22.42 -12.53
C ASP A 336 -1.07 -22.65 -13.68
N GLU A 337 -1.55 -23.20 -14.81
CA GLU A 337 -0.75 -23.43 -16.03
C GLU A 337 -0.16 -22.14 -16.63
N ARG A 338 -0.77 -20.98 -16.34
CA ARG A 338 -0.38 -19.67 -16.87
C ARG A 338 0.48 -18.86 -15.90
N VAL A 339 0.65 -19.33 -14.66
CA VAL A 339 1.32 -18.60 -13.59
C VAL A 339 2.82 -18.91 -13.60
N ILE A 340 3.62 -17.87 -13.78
CA ILE A 340 5.09 -17.91 -13.72
C ILE A 340 5.52 -17.49 -12.30
N ALA A 341 5.55 -18.46 -11.38
CA ALA A 341 5.89 -18.23 -9.97
C ALA A 341 6.32 -19.51 -9.26
N ILE A 342 6.85 -19.39 -8.05
CA ILE A 342 7.00 -20.51 -7.11
C ILE A 342 5.65 -21.23 -6.94
N THR A 343 5.69 -22.55 -6.79
CA THR A 343 4.50 -23.36 -6.53
C THR A 343 4.19 -23.42 -5.02
N LEU A 344 2.94 -23.65 -4.63
CA LEU A 344 2.61 -23.84 -3.21
C LEU A 344 3.37 -25.02 -2.57
N PRO A 345 3.54 -26.18 -3.23
CA PRO A 345 4.38 -27.26 -2.70
C PRO A 345 5.84 -26.87 -2.48
N GLN A 346 6.43 -26.05 -3.36
CA GLN A 346 7.79 -25.52 -3.14
C GLN A 346 7.82 -24.55 -1.97
N LEU A 347 6.86 -23.62 -1.91
CA LEU A 347 6.75 -22.65 -0.82
C LEU A 347 6.60 -23.33 0.55
N ALA A 348 5.79 -24.39 0.63
CA ALA A 348 5.58 -25.16 1.85
C ALA A 348 6.84 -25.89 2.35
N ARG A 349 7.86 -26.09 1.50
CA ARG A 349 9.16 -26.68 1.89
C ARG A 349 10.17 -25.66 2.39
N VAL A 350 9.90 -24.36 2.23
CA VAL A 350 10.81 -23.30 2.67
C VAL A 350 10.87 -23.31 4.20
N PRO A 351 12.05 -23.37 4.82
CA PRO A 351 12.19 -23.49 6.28
C PRO A 351 11.52 -22.36 7.08
N HIS A 352 11.59 -21.13 6.57
CA HIS A 352 10.95 -19.97 7.19
C HIS A 352 10.22 -19.12 6.17
N VAL A 353 8.91 -18.98 6.33
CA VAL A 353 8.07 -18.14 5.49
C VAL A 353 7.40 -17.07 6.36
N ILE A 354 7.65 -15.82 5.98
CA ILE A 354 7.10 -14.62 6.57
C ILE A 354 6.00 -14.10 5.66
N ALA A 355 4.77 -14.10 6.14
CA ALA A 355 3.60 -13.61 5.42
C ALA A 355 3.17 -12.23 5.91
N SER A 356 2.57 -11.48 5.00
CA SER A 356 1.87 -10.23 5.29
C SER A 356 0.45 -10.26 4.76
N SER A 357 -0.50 -9.73 5.53
CA SER A 357 -1.90 -9.60 5.13
C SER A 357 -2.55 -8.48 5.92
N TYR A 358 -3.58 -7.83 5.39
CA TYR A 358 -4.29 -6.76 6.09
C TYR A 358 -5.74 -6.63 5.62
N GLY A 359 -6.59 -6.08 6.48
CA GLY A 359 -8.02 -5.90 6.25
C GLY A 359 -8.84 -7.13 6.65
N ALA A 360 -9.91 -6.92 7.41
CA ALA A 360 -10.84 -7.94 7.88
C ALA A 360 -11.31 -8.93 6.81
N GLN A 361 -11.52 -8.46 5.58
CA GLN A 361 -11.96 -9.23 4.43
C GLN A 361 -10.94 -10.29 3.95
N ARG A 362 -9.71 -10.29 4.48
CA ARG A 362 -8.68 -11.33 4.23
C ARG A 362 -8.65 -12.45 5.25
N ALA A 363 -9.57 -12.45 6.22
CA ALA A 363 -9.56 -13.42 7.31
C ALA A 363 -9.69 -14.88 6.82
N SER A 364 -10.61 -15.17 5.89
CA SER A 364 -10.78 -16.54 5.37
C SER A 364 -9.56 -17.04 4.60
N ALA A 365 -8.98 -16.23 3.72
CA ALA A 365 -7.76 -16.57 2.99
C ALA A 365 -6.58 -16.77 3.93
N THR A 366 -6.43 -15.90 4.94
CA THR A 366 -5.33 -15.96 5.91
C THR A 366 -5.44 -17.22 6.79
N ARG A 367 -6.66 -17.56 7.25
CA ARG A 367 -6.91 -18.80 7.99
C ARG A 367 -6.61 -20.05 7.16
N ALA A 368 -7.10 -20.11 5.93
CA ALA A 368 -6.86 -21.25 5.04
C ALA A 368 -5.36 -21.46 4.77
N ALA A 369 -4.62 -20.38 4.49
CA ALA A 369 -3.18 -20.46 4.28
C ALA A 369 -2.40 -20.85 5.55
N ALA A 370 -2.83 -20.39 6.74
CA ALA A 370 -2.25 -20.82 8.01
C ALA A 370 -2.51 -22.31 8.29
N ALA A 371 -3.76 -22.77 8.09
CA ALA A 371 -4.16 -24.16 8.30
C ALA A 371 -3.40 -25.14 7.38
N ALA A 372 -3.10 -24.73 6.15
CA ALA A 372 -2.24 -25.49 5.23
C ALA A 372 -0.73 -25.40 5.53
N GLY A 373 -0.33 -24.68 6.59
CA GLY A 373 1.07 -24.55 6.98
C GLY A 373 1.93 -23.76 6.00
N LEU A 374 1.33 -22.86 5.20
CA LEU A 374 2.04 -22.12 4.15
C LEU A 374 2.97 -21.02 4.69
N PHE A 375 2.86 -20.66 5.99
CA PHE A 375 3.75 -19.72 6.64
C PHE A 375 3.84 -19.91 8.15
N GLN A 376 4.91 -19.39 8.77
CA GLN A 376 5.13 -19.49 10.21
C GLN A 376 5.15 -18.14 10.92
N THR A 377 5.39 -17.04 10.19
CA THR A 377 5.37 -15.68 10.72
C THR A 377 4.34 -14.84 9.98
N LEU A 378 3.48 -14.10 10.70
CA LEU A 378 2.46 -13.23 10.09
C LEU A 378 2.55 -11.80 10.63
N ILE A 379 2.60 -10.83 9.72
CA ILE A 379 2.42 -9.40 10.02
C ILE A 379 1.04 -8.99 9.52
N LEU A 380 0.23 -8.41 10.41
CA LEU A 380 -1.14 -8.01 10.10
C LEU A 380 -1.60 -6.76 10.84
N ASP A 381 -2.65 -6.12 10.32
CA ASP A 381 -3.32 -5.01 10.99
C ASP A 381 -4.36 -5.49 12.00
N ARG A 382 -4.78 -4.59 12.90
CA ARG A 382 -5.79 -4.89 13.91
C ARG A 382 -7.10 -5.43 13.31
N SER A 383 -7.55 -4.91 12.17
CA SER A 383 -8.84 -5.30 11.59
C SER A 383 -8.85 -6.76 11.14
N LEU A 384 -7.77 -7.21 10.49
CA LEU A 384 -7.61 -8.62 10.14
C LEU A 384 -7.46 -9.50 11.39
N ALA A 385 -6.70 -9.06 12.39
CA ALA A 385 -6.52 -9.82 13.62
C ALA A 385 -7.84 -10.13 14.33
N LEU A 386 -8.70 -9.11 14.50
CA LEU A 386 -10.04 -9.31 15.09
C LEU A 386 -10.90 -10.25 14.25
N ALA A 387 -10.93 -10.05 12.93
CA ALA A 387 -11.70 -10.90 12.03
C ALA A 387 -11.19 -12.35 11.97
N VAL A 388 -9.90 -12.58 12.20
CA VAL A 388 -9.28 -13.90 12.34
C VAL A 388 -9.80 -14.60 13.60
N LEU A 389 -9.88 -13.90 14.73
CA LEU A 389 -10.31 -14.43 16.02
C LEU A 389 -11.83 -14.62 16.14
N ASP A 390 -12.63 -13.83 15.40
CA ASP A 390 -14.09 -13.95 15.42
C ASP A 390 -14.62 -15.11 14.54
N GLY A 391 -13.78 -15.71 13.70
CA GLY A 391 -14.20 -16.79 12.79
C GLY A 391 -14.22 -18.17 13.47
N PRO A 392 -14.96 -19.14 12.90
CA PRO A 392 -14.89 -20.52 13.38
C PRO A 392 -13.45 -21.06 13.23
N ALA A 393 -12.95 -21.74 14.26
CA ALA A 393 -11.63 -22.38 14.25
C ALA A 393 -11.49 -23.31 13.03
N PRO A 394 -10.31 -23.39 12.39
CA PRO A 394 -10.08 -24.33 11.29
C PRO A 394 -10.30 -25.77 11.77
N HIS A 395 -11.06 -26.54 10.99
CA HIS A 395 -11.41 -27.94 11.27
C HIS A 395 -10.24 -28.91 11.14
#